data_AF-A0A1W6BH16-F1
#
_entry.id   AF-A0A1W6BH16-F1
#
_cell.length_a   1.000
_cell.length_b   1.000
_cell.length_c   1.000
_cell.angle_alpha   90.00
_cell.angle_beta   90.00
_cell.angle_gamma   90.00
#
_symmetry.space_group_name_H-M   'P 1'
#
loop_
_entity.id
_entity.type
_entity.pdbx_description
1 polymer ?
#
loop_
_entity_poly.entity_id
_entity_poly.type
_entity_poly.pdbx_seq_one_letter_code
_entity_poly.pdbx_strand_id
1 'polypeptide(L)'
;MNIDIKLHKLDLPDDLAFSDKIAIDCEFMGLNVERDRLCLVQISNGNNDAHIVQLDKENYNAPNLKKLLTNKSINKIFHFARADLLFIKKYLKINVENISCSKIASKLARTFSDKHGLKDLIKEFVGIDVSKQLQTSDFGGELSEKQLKYCANDVIYLHKIFENLERILIREKRLELYNNTIKFISTRVDLDLAAFKDDIWSH
;
A
#
# COMPACT_ATOMS: atom_id res chain seq x y z
N MET A 1 13.01 -2.68 18.01
CA MET A 1 13.80 -2.97 16.80
C MET A 1 14.10 -1.65 16.12
N ASN A 2 15.33 -1.45 15.64
CA ASN A 2 15.67 -0.23 14.91
C ASN A 2 15.30 -0.44 13.44
N ILE A 3 14.40 0.37 12.89
CA ILE A 3 13.96 0.28 11.49
C ILE A 3 14.97 1.05 10.64
N ASP A 4 15.47 0.44 9.56
CA ASP A 4 16.34 1.12 8.58
C ASP A 4 15.46 1.98 7.64
N ILE A 5 15.41 3.29 7.88
CA ILE A 5 14.56 4.22 7.12
C ILE A 5 15.43 5.05 6.19
N LYS A 6 15.14 4.98 4.89
CA LYS A 6 15.82 5.73 3.83
C LYS A 6 14.84 6.62 3.10
N LEU A 7 15.07 7.93 3.13
CA LEU A 7 14.32 8.90 2.34
C LEU A 7 15.04 9.13 1.00
N HIS A 8 14.33 8.90 -0.10
CA HIS A 8 14.79 9.17 -1.46
C HIS A 8 14.00 10.35 -2.03
N LYS A 9 14.69 11.30 -2.64
CA LYS A 9 14.04 12.43 -3.32
C LYS A 9 13.84 12.06 -4.79
N LEU A 10 12.67 12.36 -5.32
CA LEU A 10 12.26 12.19 -6.73
C LEU A 10 12.06 10.73 -7.18
N ASP A 11 13.00 9.82 -6.92
CA ASP A 11 12.93 8.43 -7.37
C ASP A 11 13.75 7.47 -6.48
N LEU A 12 13.66 6.16 -6.73
CA LEU A 12 14.54 5.14 -6.16
C LEU A 12 15.94 5.15 -6.80
N PRO A 13 17.00 4.75 -6.07
CA PRO A 13 18.34 4.54 -6.63
C PRO A 13 18.38 3.42 -7.68
N ASP A 14 19.27 3.53 -8.66
CA ASP A 14 19.39 2.55 -9.77
C ASP A 14 19.78 1.14 -9.30
N ASP A 15 20.65 1.03 -8.29
CA ASP A 15 21.20 -0.24 -7.80
C ASP A 15 20.39 -0.87 -6.67
N LEU A 16 19.17 -0.38 -6.41
CA LEU A 16 18.36 -0.90 -5.32
C LEU A 16 17.67 -2.21 -5.72
N ALA A 17 18.14 -3.32 -5.15
CA ALA A 17 17.51 -4.61 -5.30
C ALA A 17 16.33 -4.77 -4.33
N PHE A 18 15.26 -5.41 -4.83
CA PHE A 18 14.10 -5.79 -4.03
C PHE A 18 13.88 -7.30 -4.08
N SER A 19 13.23 -7.83 -3.05
CA SER A 19 12.79 -9.24 -3.01
C SER A 19 11.64 -9.52 -4.00
N ASP A 20 11.21 -10.76 -4.07
CA ASP A 20 10.06 -11.22 -4.87
C ASP A 20 8.71 -10.71 -4.34
N LYS A 21 8.66 -10.23 -3.08
CA LYS A 21 7.48 -9.60 -2.47
C LYS A 21 7.87 -8.35 -1.71
N ILE A 22 7.26 -7.23 -2.05
CA ILE A 22 7.45 -5.95 -1.36
C ILE A 22 6.14 -5.45 -0.78
N ALA A 23 6.23 -4.74 0.34
CA ALA A 23 5.12 -4.02 0.94
C ALA A 23 5.13 -2.58 0.45
N ILE A 24 3.95 -2.04 0.10
CA ILE A 24 3.80 -0.68 -0.40
C ILE A 24 2.63 0.00 0.30
N ASP A 25 2.83 1.27 0.61
CA ASP A 25 1.79 2.21 1.00
C ASP A 25 2.08 3.58 0.36
N CYS A 26 1.10 4.48 0.34
CA CYS A 26 1.27 5.83 -0.22
C CYS A 26 0.70 6.90 0.73
N GLU A 27 1.32 8.09 0.71
CA GLU A 27 0.74 9.27 1.36
C GLU A 27 0.29 10.30 0.34
N PHE A 28 -0.82 10.98 0.67
CA PHE A 28 -1.47 11.97 -0.17
C PHE A 28 -1.76 13.25 0.62
N MET A 29 -2.08 14.35 -0.07
CA MET A 29 -2.58 15.58 0.58
C MET A 29 -4.01 15.44 1.14
N GLY A 30 -4.70 14.36 0.81
CA GLY A 30 -6.10 14.09 1.10
C GLY A 30 -6.64 12.98 0.19
N LEU A 31 -7.93 12.69 0.25
CA LEU A 31 -8.53 11.53 -0.44
C LEU A 31 -9.27 11.86 -1.74
N ASN A 32 -9.30 13.12 -2.17
CA ASN A 32 -9.87 13.50 -3.46
C ASN A 32 -8.78 13.43 -4.54
N VAL A 33 -8.74 12.36 -5.32
CA VAL A 33 -7.71 12.12 -6.36
C VAL A 33 -7.58 13.26 -7.39
N GLU A 34 -8.63 14.05 -7.63
CA GLU A 34 -8.59 15.18 -8.58
C GLU A 34 -7.95 16.45 -7.99
N ARG A 35 -7.95 16.58 -6.66
CA ARG A 35 -7.44 17.76 -5.94
C ARG A 35 -6.14 17.48 -5.20
N ASP A 36 -6.07 16.30 -4.57
CA ASP A 36 -5.05 15.94 -3.61
C ASP A 36 -3.95 15.15 -4.32
N ARG A 37 -2.71 15.59 -4.14
CA ARG A 37 -1.54 15.05 -4.84
C ARG A 37 -1.00 13.80 -4.15
N LEU A 38 -0.46 12.87 -4.94
CA LEU A 38 0.40 11.80 -4.45
C LEU A 38 1.72 12.41 -3.97
N CYS A 39 2.08 12.21 -2.70
CA CYS A 39 3.25 12.82 -2.10
C CYS A 39 4.38 11.81 -1.91
N LEU A 40 4.08 10.67 -1.29
CA LEU A 40 5.07 9.68 -0.92
C LEU A 40 4.65 8.29 -1.40
N VAL A 41 5.64 7.46 -1.69
CA VAL A 41 5.48 6.00 -1.84
C VAL A 41 6.47 5.33 -0.91
N GLN A 42 5.98 4.50 0.02
CA GLN A 42 6.83 3.74 0.94
C GLN A 42 6.95 2.31 0.44
N ILE A 43 8.14 1.73 0.56
CA ILE A 43 8.43 0.37 0.13
C ILE A 43 9.25 -0.34 1.20
N SER A 44 8.89 -1.58 1.54
CA SER A 44 9.69 -2.44 2.41
C SER A 44 9.95 -3.80 1.75
N ASN A 45 11.13 -4.37 1.97
CA ASN A 45 11.45 -5.76 1.61
C ASN A 45 10.97 -6.77 2.65
N GLY A 46 10.42 -6.32 3.78
CA GLY A 46 10.05 -7.17 4.91
C GLY A 46 11.23 -7.50 5.83
N ASN A 47 12.38 -6.85 5.64
CA ASN A 47 13.61 -7.06 6.43
C ASN A 47 13.82 -5.93 7.46
N ASN A 48 12.70 -5.39 7.99
CA ASN A 48 12.69 -4.24 8.90
C ASN A 48 13.33 -2.97 8.30
N ASP A 49 13.18 -2.81 6.98
CA ASP A 49 13.62 -1.69 6.15
C ASP A 49 12.43 -0.91 5.57
N ALA A 50 12.60 0.40 5.36
CA ALA A 50 11.63 1.23 4.66
C ALA A 50 12.33 2.26 3.75
N HIS A 51 12.04 2.17 2.47
CA HIS A 51 12.43 3.12 1.43
C HIS A 51 11.25 4.05 1.16
N ILE A 52 11.38 5.32 1.53
CA ILE A 52 10.34 6.34 1.37
C ILE A 52 10.74 7.23 0.20
N VAL A 53 10.01 7.18 -0.90
CA VAL A 53 10.21 8.04 -2.06
C VAL A 53 9.34 9.26 -1.91
N GLN A 54 9.95 10.44 -1.76
CA GLN A 54 9.25 11.71 -1.84
C GLN A 54 9.22 12.21 -3.28
N LEU A 55 8.04 12.18 -3.88
CA LEU A 55 7.84 12.44 -5.31
C LEU A 55 7.88 13.92 -5.65
N ASP A 56 8.33 14.20 -6.88
CA ASP A 56 8.10 15.48 -7.51
C ASP A 56 6.62 15.63 -7.87
N LYS A 57 5.98 16.62 -7.25
CA LYS A 57 4.55 16.91 -7.40
C LYS A 57 4.21 17.64 -8.70
N GLU A 58 5.23 18.08 -9.46
CA GLU A 58 5.05 18.78 -10.73
C GLU A 58 5.12 17.80 -11.91
N ASN A 59 6.14 16.91 -11.96
CA ASN A 59 6.37 16.04 -13.12
C ASN A 59 6.21 14.53 -12.87
N TYR A 60 6.24 14.08 -11.60
CA TYR A 60 6.19 12.65 -11.25
C TYR A 60 7.17 11.77 -12.06
N ASN A 61 8.38 12.29 -12.33
CA ASN A 61 9.42 11.59 -13.07
C ASN A 61 10.22 10.65 -12.17
N ALA A 62 9.67 9.46 -11.94
CA ALA A 62 10.24 8.40 -11.12
C ALA A 62 10.36 7.08 -11.90
N PRO A 63 11.26 6.98 -12.91
CA PRO A 63 11.40 5.80 -13.76
C PRO A 63 11.69 4.49 -13.00
N ASN A 64 12.52 4.51 -11.96
CA ASN A 64 12.87 3.31 -11.18
C ASN A 64 11.69 2.82 -10.35
N LEU A 65 10.99 3.73 -9.69
CA LEU A 65 9.74 3.43 -9.01
C LEU A 65 8.69 2.87 -9.98
N LYS A 66 8.51 3.49 -11.15
CA LYS A 66 7.56 3.00 -12.17
C LYS A 66 7.92 1.60 -12.65
N LYS A 67 9.21 1.33 -12.88
CA LYS A 67 9.72 0.01 -13.27
C LYS A 67 9.43 -1.03 -12.18
N LEU A 68 9.63 -0.70 -10.91
CA LEU A 68 9.33 -1.59 -9.79
C LEU A 68 7.84 -1.92 -9.71
N LEU A 69 6.98 -0.89 -9.76
CA LEU A 69 5.52 -1.03 -9.65
C LEU A 69 4.91 -1.84 -10.80
N THR A 70 5.47 -1.71 -12.01
CA THR A 70 5.02 -2.44 -13.21
C THR A 70 5.66 -3.83 -13.37
N ASN A 71 6.63 -4.21 -12.51
CA ASN A 71 7.29 -5.51 -12.60
C ASN A 71 6.36 -6.64 -12.16
N LYS A 72 5.92 -7.50 -13.09
CA LYS A 72 5.03 -8.63 -12.83
C LYS A 72 5.64 -9.73 -11.95
N SER A 73 6.96 -9.85 -11.94
CA SER A 73 7.67 -10.87 -11.15
C SER A 73 7.75 -10.54 -9.67
N ILE A 74 7.48 -9.29 -9.29
CA ILE A 74 7.49 -8.84 -7.89
C ILE A 74 6.04 -8.62 -7.44
N ASN A 75 5.63 -9.26 -6.35
CA ASN A 75 4.33 -9.02 -5.74
C ASN A 75 4.35 -7.75 -4.89
N LYS A 76 3.32 -6.90 -5.03
CA LYS A 76 3.16 -5.68 -4.24
C LYS A 76 2.01 -5.84 -3.25
N ILE A 77 2.34 -5.91 -1.97
CA ILE A 77 1.41 -6.06 -0.86
C ILE A 77 1.02 -4.68 -0.34
N PHE A 78 -0.25 -4.32 -0.48
CA PHE A 78 -0.83 -3.10 0.06
C PHE A 78 -1.79 -3.41 1.22
N HIS A 79 -2.09 -2.40 2.04
CA HIS A 79 -3.27 -2.42 2.88
C HIS A 79 -4.32 -1.45 2.34
N PHE A 80 -5.44 -1.98 1.83
CA PHE A 80 -6.45 -1.17 1.14
C PHE A 80 -5.99 -0.56 -0.20
N ALA A 81 -5.34 -1.37 -1.03
CA ALA A 81 -4.74 -0.97 -2.32
C ALA A 81 -5.61 -0.09 -3.23
N ARG A 82 -6.95 -0.13 -3.14
CA ARG A 82 -7.85 0.67 -4.00
C ARG A 82 -7.44 2.15 -4.03
N ALA A 83 -7.13 2.75 -2.89
CA ALA A 83 -6.74 4.16 -2.81
C ALA A 83 -5.35 4.40 -3.42
N ASP A 84 -4.35 3.61 -3.02
CA ASP A 84 -2.97 3.74 -3.52
C ASP A 84 -2.90 3.58 -5.04
N LEU A 85 -3.54 2.55 -5.56
CA LEU A 85 -3.59 2.26 -6.99
C LEU A 85 -4.27 3.39 -7.78
N LEU A 86 -5.32 4.01 -7.22
CA LEU A 86 -6.00 5.14 -7.82
C LEU A 86 -5.07 6.35 -7.98
N PHE A 87 -4.33 6.70 -6.92
CA PHE A 87 -3.38 7.81 -6.95
C PHE A 87 -2.16 7.49 -7.81
N ILE A 88 -1.61 6.28 -7.73
CA ILE A 88 -0.51 5.83 -8.60
C ILE A 88 -0.93 5.93 -10.08
N LYS A 89 -2.12 5.45 -10.43
CA LYS A 89 -2.62 5.53 -11.80
C LYS A 89 -2.82 6.97 -12.26
N LYS A 90 -3.39 7.83 -11.41
CA LYS A 90 -3.59 9.25 -11.73
C LYS A 90 -2.28 10.00 -11.93
N TYR A 91 -1.31 9.83 -11.03
CA TYR A 91 -0.12 10.70 -10.96
C TYR A 91 1.11 10.09 -11.63
N LEU A 92 1.41 8.81 -11.41
CA LEU A 92 2.55 8.13 -12.05
C LEU A 92 2.23 7.65 -13.47
N LYS A 93 0.95 7.64 -13.87
CA LYS A 93 0.46 7.23 -15.20
C LYS A 93 0.82 5.78 -15.57
N ILE A 94 0.76 4.89 -14.59
CA ILE A 94 1.03 3.45 -14.77
C ILE A 94 -0.07 2.59 -14.14
N ASN A 95 -0.14 1.32 -14.52
CA ASN A 95 -0.88 0.31 -13.78
C ASN A 95 0.11 -0.52 -12.96
N VAL A 96 -0.16 -0.67 -11.66
CA VAL A 96 0.62 -1.59 -10.81
C VAL A 96 0.24 -3.03 -11.18
N GLU A 97 1.23 -3.90 -11.28
CA GLU A 97 1.06 -5.31 -11.65
C GLU A 97 1.20 -6.23 -10.43
N ASN A 98 0.75 -7.48 -10.46
CA ASN A 98 0.95 -8.47 -9.38
C ASN A 98 0.69 -7.92 -7.95
N ILE A 99 -0.58 -7.61 -7.67
CA ILE A 99 -1.01 -6.94 -6.44
C ILE A 99 -1.54 -7.96 -5.43
N SER A 100 -1.25 -7.73 -4.15
CA SER A 100 -1.94 -8.34 -3.02
C SER A 100 -2.50 -7.26 -2.10
N CYS A 101 -3.69 -7.46 -1.56
CA CYS A 101 -4.34 -6.52 -0.63
C CYS A 101 -4.69 -7.21 0.69
N SER A 102 -4.03 -6.78 1.78
CA SER A 102 -4.24 -7.34 3.11
C SER A 102 -5.60 -7.00 3.70
N LYS A 103 -6.21 -5.86 3.35
CA LYS A 103 -7.55 -5.50 3.83
C LYS A 103 -8.64 -6.40 3.23
N ILE A 104 -8.54 -6.74 1.94
CA ILE A 104 -9.44 -7.70 1.29
C ILE A 104 -9.23 -9.10 1.89
N ALA A 105 -7.97 -9.52 2.03
CA ALA A 105 -7.63 -10.79 2.68
C ALA A 105 -8.21 -10.85 4.10
N SER A 106 -8.08 -9.78 4.88
CA SER A 106 -8.63 -9.71 6.23
C SER A 106 -10.15 -9.79 6.28
N LYS A 107 -10.88 -9.13 5.38
CA LYS A 107 -12.34 -9.23 5.34
C LYS A 107 -12.82 -10.65 5.05
N LEU A 108 -12.12 -11.37 4.19
CA LEU A 108 -12.45 -12.75 3.84
C LEU A 108 -11.99 -13.77 4.89
N ALA A 109 -10.85 -13.51 5.56
CA ALA A 109 -10.25 -14.40 6.54
C ALA A 109 -10.84 -14.24 7.96
N ARG A 110 -11.00 -12.99 8.41
CA ARG A 110 -11.33 -12.62 9.80
C ARG A 110 -12.81 -12.27 9.95
N THR A 111 -13.70 -13.18 9.54
CA THR A 111 -15.16 -12.95 9.58
C THR A 111 -15.75 -12.84 10.99
N PHE A 112 -14.95 -13.06 12.03
CA PHE A 112 -15.31 -12.87 13.43
C PHE A 112 -15.05 -11.43 13.95
N SER A 113 -14.49 -10.54 13.12
CA SER A 113 -14.17 -9.17 13.49
C SER A 113 -14.61 -8.21 12.39
N ASP A 114 -15.07 -7.02 12.79
CA ASP A 114 -15.33 -5.87 11.92
C ASP A 114 -14.09 -4.96 11.76
N LYS A 115 -13.04 -5.20 12.55
CA LYS A 115 -11.82 -4.37 12.60
C LYS A 115 -10.80 -4.83 11.59
N HIS A 116 -10.82 -4.23 10.40
CA HIS A 116 -9.91 -4.54 9.30
C HIS A 116 -8.93 -3.41 8.96
N GLY A 117 -8.72 -2.44 9.86
CA GLY A 117 -7.73 -1.39 9.66
C GLY A 117 -6.31 -1.89 9.95
N LEU A 118 -5.31 -1.29 9.32
CA LEU A 118 -3.91 -1.69 9.47
C LEU A 118 -3.46 -1.74 10.93
N LYS A 119 -3.77 -0.70 11.71
CA LYS A 119 -3.51 -0.66 13.16
C LYS A 119 -4.04 -1.90 13.89
N ASP A 120 -5.27 -2.32 13.60
CA ASP A 120 -5.90 -3.47 14.26
C ASP A 120 -5.20 -4.77 13.86
N LEU A 121 -4.80 -4.89 12.58
CA LEU A 121 -4.03 -6.04 12.09
C LEU A 121 -2.62 -6.10 12.69
N ILE A 122 -1.93 -4.97 12.82
CA ILE A 122 -0.62 -4.89 13.49
C ILE A 122 -0.77 -5.36 14.94
N LYS A 123 -1.80 -4.87 15.64
CA LYS A 123 -2.04 -5.27 17.03
C LYS A 123 -2.31 -6.78 17.15
N GLU A 124 -3.15 -7.34 16.29
CA GLU A 124 -3.51 -8.76 16.34
C GLU A 124 -2.36 -9.70 15.95
N PHE A 125 -1.67 -9.42 14.84
CA PHE A 125 -0.68 -10.35 14.28
C PHE A 125 0.75 -10.07 14.74
N VAL A 126 1.03 -8.86 15.23
CA VAL A 126 2.37 -8.45 15.67
C VAL A 126 2.42 -8.18 17.18
N GLY A 127 1.29 -7.84 17.81
CA GLY A 127 1.23 -7.52 19.24
C GLY A 127 1.68 -6.09 19.57
N ILE A 128 1.75 -5.20 18.58
CA ILE A 128 2.23 -3.82 18.72
C ILE A 128 1.06 -2.84 18.57
N ASP A 129 1.00 -1.83 19.42
CA ASP A 129 0.05 -0.71 19.26
C ASP A 129 0.72 0.44 18.52
N VAL A 130 0.17 0.81 17.37
CA VAL A 130 0.66 1.92 16.55
C VAL A 130 -0.23 3.15 16.68
N SER A 131 0.38 4.34 16.67
CA SER A 131 -0.33 5.61 16.73
C SER A 131 -0.91 5.98 15.37
N LYS A 132 -2.12 6.55 15.34
CA LYS A 132 -2.73 7.15 14.14
C LYS A 132 -2.54 8.66 14.04
N GLN A 133 -1.81 9.27 14.98
CA GLN A 133 -1.74 10.73 15.10
C GLN A 133 -1.20 11.42 13.84
N LEU A 134 -0.34 10.73 13.08
CA LEU A 134 0.33 11.30 11.91
C LEU A 134 -0.38 11.01 10.59
N GLN A 135 -1.46 10.21 10.60
CA GLN A 135 -2.27 9.94 9.41
C GLN A 135 -2.81 11.24 8.78
N THR A 136 -3.09 12.25 9.60
CA THR A 136 -3.50 13.58 9.14
C THR A 136 -2.35 14.56 9.36
N SER A 137 -1.33 14.50 8.48
CA SER A 137 -0.18 15.39 8.49
C SER A 137 0.05 16.01 7.11
N ASP A 138 0.82 17.10 7.04
CA ASP A 138 1.30 17.64 5.76
C ASP A 138 2.46 16.79 5.23
N PHE A 139 2.15 15.83 4.36
CA PHE A 139 3.15 15.03 3.64
C PHE A 139 3.66 15.71 2.36
N GLY A 140 3.11 16.87 2.01
CA GLY A 140 3.55 17.69 0.89
C GLY A 140 4.77 18.56 1.23
N GLY A 141 5.07 18.79 2.49
CA GLY A 141 6.19 19.62 2.94
C GLY A 141 7.50 18.86 3.19
N GLU A 142 8.35 19.47 4.01
CA GLU A 142 9.50 18.78 4.60
C GLU A 142 9.03 17.75 5.63
N LEU A 143 9.60 16.55 5.56
CA LEU A 143 9.18 15.44 6.42
C LEU A 143 9.96 15.45 7.73
N SER A 144 9.23 15.42 8.84
CA SER A 144 9.81 15.20 10.16
C SER A 144 10.23 13.74 10.36
N GLU A 145 11.15 13.49 11.29
CA GLU A 145 11.52 12.12 11.69
C GLU A 145 10.31 11.30 12.16
N LYS A 146 9.33 11.95 12.78
CA LYS A 146 8.11 11.28 13.26
C LYS A 146 7.25 10.82 12.08
N GLN A 147 7.11 11.63 11.03
CA GLN A 147 6.41 11.23 9.80
C GLN A 147 7.15 10.09 9.10
N LEU A 148 8.48 10.15 8.99
CA LEU A 148 9.26 9.06 8.40
C LEU A 148 9.07 7.74 9.17
N LYS A 149 9.06 7.78 10.50
CA LYS A 149 8.76 6.60 11.34
C LYS A 149 7.33 6.10 11.17
N TYR A 150 6.35 7.00 11.01
CA TYR A 150 4.97 6.62 10.73
C TYR A 150 4.87 5.88 9.40
N CYS A 151 5.34 6.50 8.32
CA CYS A 151 5.38 5.93 6.98
C CYS A 151 6.10 4.57 6.93
N ALA A 152 7.20 4.40 7.69
CA ALA A 152 7.87 3.12 7.78
C ALA A 152 7.01 2.04 8.47
N ASN A 153 6.30 2.38 9.55
CA ASN A 153 5.44 1.43 10.26
C ASN A 153 4.27 0.92 9.42
N ASP A 154 3.81 1.69 8.42
CA ASP A 154 2.70 1.28 7.56
C ASP A 154 3.09 0.17 6.56
N VAL A 155 4.39 -0.04 6.29
CA VAL A 155 4.87 -1.07 5.36
C VAL A 155 5.60 -2.24 6.02
N ILE A 156 6.39 -2.03 7.08
CA ILE A 156 7.29 -3.07 7.62
C ILE A 156 6.58 -4.31 8.17
N TYR A 157 5.31 -4.18 8.57
CA TYR A 157 4.53 -5.28 9.15
C TYR A 157 3.67 -6.01 8.10
N LEU A 158 3.55 -5.49 6.88
CA LEU A 158 2.60 -6.00 5.89
C LEU A 158 2.92 -7.41 5.43
N HIS A 159 4.19 -7.79 5.28
CA HIS A 159 4.58 -9.17 4.94
C HIS A 159 4.04 -10.17 5.97
N LYS A 160 4.32 -9.91 7.26
CA LYS A 160 3.88 -10.78 8.36
C LYS A 160 2.36 -10.82 8.47
N ILE A 161 1.68 -9.68 8.34
CA ILE A 161 0.22 -9.61 8.37
C ILE A 161 -0.36 -10.43 7.22
N PHE A 162 0.14 -10.23 6.00
CA PHE A 162 -0.38 -10.90 4.82
C PHE A 162 -0.16 -12.41 4.86
N GLU A 163 1.01 -12.88 5.31
CA GLU A 163 1.30 -14.31 5.47
C GLU A 163 0.33 -14.98 6.46
N ASN A 164 0.04 -14.33 7.60
CA ASN A 164 -0.91 -14.88 8.57
C ASN A 164 -2.34 -14.90 8.02
N LEU A 165 -2.75 -13.87 7.28
CA LEU A 165 -4.05 -13.83 6.62
C LEU A 165 -4.17 -14.94 5.56
N GLU A 166 -3.12 -15.18 4.77
CA GLU A 166 -3.09 -16.23 3.76
C GLU A 166 -3.27 -17.62 4.40
N ARG A 167 -2.60 -17.90 5.53
CA ARG A 167 -2.79 -19.14 6.29
C ARG A 167 -4.25 -19.33 6.72
N ILE A 168 -4.92 -18.26 7.16
CA ILE A 168 -6.35 -18.31 7.52
C ILE A 168 -7.21 -18.54 6.28
N LEU A 169 -6.95 -17.84 5.16
CA LEU A 169 -7.67 -18.04 3.90
C LEU A 169 -7.58 -19.49 3.41
N ILE A 170 -6.41 -20.12 3.53
CA ILE A 170 -6.21 -21.53 3.19
C ILE A 170 -7.02 -22.44 4.13
N ARG A 171 -6.89 -22.24 5.46
CA ARG A 171 -7.62 -23.01 6.47
C ARG A 171 -9.14 -22.97 6.24
N GLU A 172 -9.66 -21.78 5.94
CA GLU A 172 -11.09 -21.53 5.71
C GLU A 172 -11.55 -21.84 4.28
N LYS A 173 -10.65 -22.31 3.39
CA LYS A 173 -10.92 -22.61 1.97
C LYS A 173 -11.45 -21.41 1.17
N ARG A 174 -10.92 -20.22 1.43
CA ARG A 174 -11.30 -18.93 0.80
C ARG A 174 -10.20 -18.31 -0.06
N LEU A 175 -9.04 -18.97 -0.22
CA LEU A 175 -7.93 -18.44 -0.99
C LEU A 175 -8.29 -18.23 -2.47
N GLU A 176 -9.04 -19.13 -3.08
CA GLU A 176 -9.48 -18.97 -4.47
C GLU A 176 -10.40 -17.76 -4.65
N LEU A 177 -11.36 -17.58 -3.73
CA LEU A 177 -12.24 -16.40 -3.73
C LEU A 177 -11.42 -15.11 -3.59
N TYR A 178 -10.42 -15.10 -2.72
CA TYR A 178 -9.49 -13.98 -2.58
C TYR A 178 -8.76 -13.69 -3.90
N ASN A 179 -8.17 -14.72 -4.53
CA ASN A 179 -7.44 -14.57 -5.80
C ASN A 179 -8.34 -14.02 -6.92
N ASN A 180 -9.59 -14.49 -7.00
CA ASN A 180 -10.55 -13.98 -7.98
C ASN A 180 -10.99 -12.54 -7.66
N THR A 181 -11.14 -12.18 -6.39
CA THR A 181 -11.45 -10.81 -5.97
C THR A 181 -10.33 -9.84 -6.33
N ILE A 182 -9.07 -10.23 -6.10
CA ILE A 182 -7.89 -9.38 -6.37
C ILE A 182 -7.75 -9.06 -7.85
N LYS A 183 -8.06 -9.99 -8.76
CA LYS A 183 -8.05 -9.73 -10.22
C LYS A 183 -8.93 -8.54 -10.61
N PHE A 184 -9.95 -8.24 -9.83
CA PHE A 184 -10.89 -7.15 -10.09
C PHE A 184 -10.40 -5.78 -9.58
N ILE A 185 -9.36 -5.72 -8.74
CA ILE A 185 -8.99 -4.47 -8.05
C ILE A 185 -8.63 -3.34 -9.01
N SER A 186 -7.96 -3.64 -10.13
CA SER A 186 -7.62 -2.65 -11.16
C SER A 186 -8.87 -2.10 -11.85
N THR A 187 -9.86 -2.96 -12.13
CA THR A 187 -11.15 -2.51 -12.67
C THR A 187 -11.91 -1.64 -11.67
N ARG A 188 -11.86 -1.97 -10.37
CA ARG A 188 -12.45 -1.12 -9.33
C ARG A 188 -11.82 0.27 -9.30
N VAL A 189 -10.52 0.38 -9.53
CA VAL A 189 -9.81 1.67 -9.66
C VAL A 189 -10.25 2.44 -10.91
N ASP A 190 -10.46 1.75 -12.04
CA ASP A 190 -10.94 2.38 -13.26
C ASP A 190 -12.35 2.95 -13.11
N LEU A 191 -13.22 2.22 -12.42
CA LEU A 191 -14.55 2.71 -12.06
C LEU A 191 -14.48 3.96 -11.17
N ASP A 192 -13.52 4.02 -10.24
CA ASP A 192 -13.33 5.21 -9.39
C ASP A 192 -12.89 6.44 -10.19
N LEU A 193 -11.95 6.26 -11.13
CA LEU A 193 -11.53 7.32 -12.06
C LEU A 193 -12.67 7.79 -12.96
N ALA A 194 -13.55 6.87 -13.36
CA ALA A 194 -14.77 7.18 -14.11
C ALA A 194 -15.92 7.71 -13.23
N ALA A 195 -15.65 8.03 -11.96
CA ALA A 195 -16.60 8.60 -10.99
C ALA A 195 -17.78 7.68 -10.60
N PHE A 196 -17.73 6.38 -10.87
CA PHE A 196 -18.69 5.40 -10.36
C PHE A 196 -18.37 5.08 -8.90
N LYS A 197 -18.84 5.87 -7.94
CA LYS A 197 -18.48 5.69 -6.51
C LYS A 197 -19.22 4.55 -5.82
N ASP A 198 -20.42 4.27 -6.28
CA ASP A 198 -21.27 3.23 -5.72
C ASP A 198 -20.83 1.83 -6.16
N ASP A 199 -21.44 0.85 -5.52
CA ASP A 199 -21.30 -0.54 -5.94
C ASP A 199 -21.99 -0.72 -7.30
N ILE A 200 -21.21 -0.95 -8.37
CA ILE A 200 -21.76 -1.08 -9.72
C ILE A 200 -22.60 -2.36 -9.89
N TRP A 201 -22.54 -3.28 -8.92
CA TRP A 201 -23.40 -4.47 -8.88
C TRP A 201 -24.65 -4.28 -8.02
N SER A 202 -24.82 -3.16 -7.31
CA SER A 202 -26.05 -2.90 -6.56
C SER A 202 -27.19 -2.42 -7.46
N HIS A 203 -28.43 -2.66 -7.01
CA HIS A 203 -29.64 -2.12 -7.63
C HIS A 203 -29.79 -0.61 -7.40
#